data_AF-R8BAM8-F1
#
_entry.id   AF-R8BAM8-F1
#
_cell.length_a   1.000
_cell.length_b   1.000
_cell.length_c   1.000
_cell.angle_alpha   90.00
_cell.angle_beta   90.00
_cell.angle_gamma   90.00
#
_symmetry.space_group_name_H-M   'P 1'
#
loop_
_entity.id
_entity.type
_entity.pdbx_description
1 polymer ?
#
loop_
_entity_poly.entity_id
_entity_poly.type
_entity_poly.pdbx_seq_one_letter_code
_entity_poly.pdbx_strand_id
1 'polypeptide(L)'
;MLLGLIYLGSSSAFLAFVSVGVIALAVSYAIPITISMIYRRKDVNEAPWSMGNLIGWIVNIIAVVWIAFEVVLFSMPSVLPVDEVTMNYAIVVFAGFMLFSAVYYIVYAHKVYHGPPESDGIKAR
;
A
#
# COMPACT_ATOMS: atom_id res chain seq x y z
N MET A 1 21.95 5.91 -3.51
CA MET A 1 22.78 6.10 -4.73
C MET A 1 23.30 4.79 -5.34
N LEU A 2 23.02 3.61 -4.77
CA LEU A 2 23.32 2.31 -5.41
C LEU A 2 22.34 1.93 -6.54
N LEU A 3 21.10 2.44 -6.52
CA LEU A 3 20.11 2.21 -7.59
C LEU A 3 20.55 2.73 -8.97
N GLY A 4 21.45 3.72 -9.02
CA GLY A 4 22.00 4.24 -10.28
C GLY A 4 22.91 3.23 -11.00
N LEU A 5 23.48 2.24 -10.29
CA LEU A 5 24.22 1.15 -10.91
C LEU A 5 23.29 0.17 -11.65
N ILE A 6 22.02 0.06 -11.27
CA ILE A 6 21.02 -0.73 -12.01
C ILE A 6 20.70 -0.07 -13.35
N TYR A 7 20.73 1.27 -13.42
CA TYR A 7 20.54 2.01 -14.67
C TYR A 7 21.61 1.67 -15.73
N LEU A 8 22.83 1.31 -15.31
CA LEU A 8 23.89 0.82 -16.21
C LEU A 8 23.60 -0.58 -16.77
N GLY A 9 22.81 -1.39 -16.07
CA GLY A 9 22.44 -2.75 -16.50
C GLY A 9 21.13 -2.83 -17.27
N SER A 10 20.10 -2.07 -16.87
CA SER A 10 18.82 -1.96 -17.57
C SER A 10 18.01 -0.74 -17.08
N SER A 11 17.66 0.15 -17.99
CA SER A 11 16.77 1.29 -17.72
C SER A 11 15.36 0.84 -17.29
N SER A 12 14.86 -0.26 -17.83
CA SER A 12 13.56 -0.84 -17.46
C SER A 12 13.51 -1.32 -16.01
N ALA A 13 14.60 -1.93 -15.53
CA ALA A 13 14.69 -2.35 -14.14
C ALA A 13 14.63 -1.17 -13.16
N PHE A 14 15.30 -0.06 -13.48
CA PHE A 14 15.24 1.15 -12.68
C PHE A 14 13.82 1.74 -12.64
N LEU A 15 13.15 1.84 -13.79
CA LEU A 15 11.77 2.35 -13.86
C LEU A 15 10.80 1.47 -13.06
N ALA A 16 10.95 0.15 -13.12
CA ALA A 16 10.14 -0.76 -12.33
C ALA A 16 10.31 -0.52 -10.81
N PHE A 17 11.54 -0.29 -10.32
CA PHE A 17 11.78 0.02 -8.91
C PHE A 17 11.16 1.35 -8.47
N VAL A 18 11.24 2.39 -9.30
CA VAL A 18 10.61 3.69 -9.01
C VAL A 18 9.09 3.54 -8.93
N SER A 19 8.47 2.83 -9.89
CA SER A 19 7.03 2.52 -9.88
C SER A 19 6.63 1.75 -8.62
N VAL A 20 7.39 0.73 -8.22
CA VAL A 20 7.14 -0.02 -6.96
C VAL A 20 7.20 0.89 -5.74
N GLY A 21 8.13 1.86 -5.70
CA GLY A 21 8.22 2.81 -4.58
C GLY A 21 6.94 3.64 -4.41
N VAL A 22 6.36 4.12 -5.52
CA VAL A 22 5.09 4.86 -5.51
C VAL A 22 3.93 3.96 -5.09
N ILE A 23 3.86 2.75 -5.65
CA ILE A 23 2.82 1.77 -5.30
C ILE A 23 2.90 1.40 -3.81
N ALA A 24 4.11 1.17 -3.28
CA ALA A 24 4.31 0.82 -1.88
C ALA A 24 3.82 1.93 -0.94
N LEU A 25 4.07 3.20 -1.31
CA LEU A 25 3.56 4.35 -0.56
C LEU A 25 2.03 4.40 -0.62
N ALA A 26 1.43 4.24 -1.81
CA ALA A 26 -0.02 4.22 -1.98
C ALA A 26 -0.67 3.10 -1.14
N VAL A 27 -0.10 1.90 -1.16
CA VAL A 27 -0.60 0.76 -0.36
C VAL A 27 -0.39 0.99 1.13
N SER A 28 0.69 1.63 1.55
CA SER A 28 0.88 2.02 2.97
C SER A 28 -0.25 2.92 3.47
N TYR A 29 -0.79 3.80 2.62
CA TYR A 29 -1.97 4.59 2.94
C TYR A 29 -3.28 3.80 2.84
N ALA A 30 -3.36 2.78 1.96
CA ALA A 30 -4.51 1.89 1.89
C ALA A 30 -4.76 1.15 3.21
N ILE A 31 -3.69 0.67 3.88
CA ILE A 31 -3.78 -0.14 5.09
C ILE A 31 -4.67 0.51 6.18
N PRO A 32 -4.38 1.73 6.69
CA PRO A 32 -5.21 2.35 7.72
C PRO A 32 -6.62 2.69 7.21
N ILE A 33 -6.80 2.99 5.92
CA ILE A 33 -8.13 3.22 5.33
C ILE A 33 -8.96 1.93 5.36
N THR A 34 -8.36 0.80 4.94
CA THR A 34 -9.03 -0.51 4.96
C THR A 34 -9.31 -0.98 6.38
N ILE A 35 -8.37 -0.81 7.31
CA ILE A 35 -8.59 -1.08 8.74
C ILE A 35 -9.78 -0.24 9.25
N SER A 36 -9.80 1.06 8.96
CA SER A 36 -10.92 1.94 9.32
C SER A 36 -12.25 1.44 8.75
N MET A 37 -12.28 0.93 7.51
CA MET A 37 -13.48 0.33 6.92
C MET A 37 -13.92 -0.97 7.61
N ILE A 38 -12.97 -1.86 7.95
CA ILE A 38 -13.23 -3.12 8.65
C ILE A 38 -13.86 -2.85 10.02
N TYR A 39 -13.34 -1.86 10.76
CA TYR A 39 -13.88 -1.42 12.05
C TYR A 39 -15.10 -0.48 11.92
N ARG A 40 -15.72 -0.40 10.72
CA ARG A 40 -16.90 0.43 10.43
C ARG A 40 -16.74 1.91 10.80
N ARG A 41 -15.52 2.42 10.75
CA ARG A 41 -15.16 3.79 11.13
C ARG A 41 -15.58 4.16 12.56
N LYS A 42 -15.73 3.21 13.49
CA LYS A 42 -16.18 3.50 14.88
C LYS A 42 -15.26 4.52 15.55
N ASP A 43 -13.96 4.23 15.59
CA ASP A 43 -12.97 5.11 16.23
C ASP A 43 -12.78 6.44 15.48
N VAL A 44 -13.04 6.44 14.16
CA VAL A 44 -12.94 7.66 13.31
C VAL A 44 -14.20 8.51 13.39
N ASN A 45 -15.36 7.92 13.70
CA ASN A 45 -16.61 8.64 13.93
C ASN A 45 -16.63 9.32 15.31
N GLU A 46 -15.90 8.76 16.29
CA GLU A 46 -15.68 9.34 17.61
C GLU A 46 -14.57 10.42 17.63
N ALA A 47 -13.83 10.58 16.54
CA ALA A 47 -12.80 11.60 16.42
C ALA A 47 -13.39 13.02 16.46
N PRO A 48 -12.63 14.04 16.95
CA PRO A 48 -13.10 15.42 17.06
C PRO A 48 -13.57 16.02 15.72
N TRP A 49 -13.08 15.47 14.62
CA TRP A 49 -13.53 15.77 13.27
C TRP A 49 -13.88 14.47 12.54
N SER A 50 -15.16 14.17 12.44
CA SER A 50 -15.67 13.07 11.63
C SER A 50 -16.48 13.62 10.45
N MET A 51 -16.04 13.27 9.24
CA MET A 51 -16.68 13.71 7.99
C MET A 51 -17.92 12.85 7.66
N GLY A 52 -18.82 12.67 8.64
CA GLY A 52 -20.04 11.86 8.54
C GLY A 52 -19.81 10.38 8.20
N ASN A 53 -20.65 9.48 8.71
CA ASN A 53 -20.42 8.04 8.49
C ASN A 53 -20.60 7.65 7.00
N LEU A 54 -21.55 8.27 6.30
CA LEU A 54 -21.88 7.95 4.90
C LEU A 54 -20.86 8.53 3.92
N ILE A 55 -20.53 9.82 4.04
CA ILE A 55 -19.54 10.51 3.20
C ILE A 55 -18.16 9.89 3.41
N GLY A 56 -17.81 9.64 4.67
CA GLY A 56 -16.58 8.95 5.01
C GLY A 56 -16.45 7.56 4.37
N TRP A 57 -17.51 6.76 4.35
CA TRP A 57 -17.50 5.45 3.68
C TRP A 57 -17.25 5.58 2.17
N ILE A 58 -17.91 6.54 1.52
CA ILE A 58 -17.74 6.80 0.09
C ILE A 58 -16.28 7.18 -0.23
N VAL A 59 -15.71 8.11 0.55
CA VAL A 59 -14.32 8.56 0.36
C VAL A 59 -13.33 7.41 0.54
N ASN A 60 -13.54 6.56 1.54
CA ASN A 60 -12.66 5.40 1.76
C ASN A 60 -12.75 4.39 0.60
N ILE A 61 -13.95 4.12 0.06
CA ILE A 61 -14.12 3.27 -1.12
C ILE A 61 -13.38 3.86 -2.32
N ILE A 62 -13.58 5.15 -2.59
CA ILE A 62 -12.92 5.85 -3.70
C ILE A 62 -11.40 5.75 -3.56
N ALA A 63 -10.86 5.95 -2.35
CA ALA A 63 -9.44 5.86 -2.09
C ALA A 63 -8.89 4.44 -2.37
N VAL A 64 -9.58 3.39 -1.93
CA VAL A 64 -9.15 2.00 -2.18
C VAL A 64 -9.20 1.66 -3.68
N VAL A 65 -10.27 2.07 -4.37
CA VAL A 65 -10.40 1.87 -5.82
C VAL A 65 -9.31 2.65 -6.58
N TRP A 66 -9.01 3.87 -6.14
CA TRP A 66 -7.95 4.70 -6.72
C TRP A 66 -6.58 4.05 -6.57
N ILE A 67 -6.27 3.51 -5.39
CA ILE A 67 -4.99 2.82 -5.15
C ILE A 67 -4.89 1.55 -6.01
N ALA A 68 -5.99 0.79 -6.15
CA ALA A 68 -6.02 -0.37 -7.04
C ALA A 68 -5.81 0.03 -8.51
N PHE A 69 -6.38 1.16 -8.94
CA PHE A 69 -6.18 1.71 -10.26
C PHE A 69 -4.73 2.16 -10.50
N GLU A 70 -4.11 2.86 -9.54
CA GLU A 70 -2.70 3.27 -9.61
C GLU A 70 -1.77 2.06 -9.75
N VAL A 71 -2.01 0.98 -9.01
CA VAL A 71 -1.22 -0.26 -9.10
C VAL A 71 -1.22 -0.81 -10.52
N VAL A 72 -2.38 -0.84 -11.19
CA VAL A 72 -2.49 -1.30 -12.57
C VAL A 72 -1.80 -0.34 -13.52
N LEU A 73 -2.04 0.96 -13.38
CA LEU A 73 -1.48 1.99 -14.24
C LEU A 73 0.05 2.04 -14.18
N PHE A 74 0.63 1.96 -12.99
CA PHE A 74 2.08 1.94 -12.79
C PHE A 74 2.74 0.62 -13.20
N SER A 75 1.94 -0.42 -13.47
CA SER A 75 2.40 -1.69 -14.03
C SER A 75 2.30 -1.74 -15.55
N MET A 76 1.70 -0.74 -16.20
CA MET A 76 1.67 -0.65 -17.66
C MET A 76 3.01 -0.14 -18.21
N PRO A 77 3.42 -0.62 -19.41
CA PRO A 77 4.62 -0.15 -20.08
C PRO A 77 4.46 1.30 -20.55
N SER A 78 5.52 2.10 -20.42
CA SER A 78 5.54 3.52 -20.79
C SER A 78 5.80 3.77 -22.29
N VAL A 79 6.15 2.74 -23.05
CA VAL A 79 6.44 2.81 -24.50
C VAL A 79 5.80 1.63 -25.24
N LEU A 80 5.31 1.90 -26.45
CA LEU A 80 4.84 0.90 -27.43
C LEU A 80 5.80 0.93 -28.63
N PRO A 81 6.11 -0.21 -29.29
CA PRO A 81 5.64 -1.58 -29.03
C PRO A 81 6.24 -2.21 -27.77
N VAL A 82 5.48 -3.09 -27.11
CA VAL A 82 5.91 -3.78 -25.88
C VAL A 82 6.85 -4.91 -26.25
N ASP A 83 8.12 -4.78 -25.84
CA ASP A 83 9.12 -5.85 -25.87
C ASP A 83 9.31 -6.43 -24.46
N GLU A 84 9.78 -7.68 -24.34
CA GLU A 84 10.01 -8.37 -23.05
C GLU A 84 10.94 -7.56 -22.14
N VAL A 85 11.85 -6.81 -22.74
CA VAL A 85 12.83 -5.96 -22.04
C VAL A 85 12.22 -4.63 -21.58
N THR A 86 11.14 -4.16 -22.22
CA THR A 86 10.51 -2.85 -21.93
C THR A 86 9.27 -2.93 -21.04
N MET A 87 8.82 -4.15 -20.68
CA MET A 87 7.65 -4.33 -19.84
C MET A 87 7.92 -3.84 -18.41
N ASN A 88 6.96 -3.12 -17.82
CA ASN A 88 7.07 -2.69 -16.44
C ASN A 88 6.67 -3.84 -15.49
N TYR A 89 7.66 -4.52 -14.92
CA TYR A 89 7.44 -5.62 -13.97
C TYR A 89 7.11 -5.16 -12.53
N ALA A 90 6.68 -3.91 -12.34
CA ALA A 90 6.37 -3.36 -11.02
C ALA A 90 5.41 -4.24 -10.20
N ILE A 91 4.35 -4.77 -10.80
CA ILE A 91 3.41 -5.65 -10.08
C ILE A 91 4.05 -6.93 -9.55
N VAL A 92 4.96 -7.54 -10.33
CA VAL A 92 5.62 -8.79 -9.96
C VAL A 92 6.58 -8.54 -8.80
N VAL A 93 7.35 -7.44 -8.88
CA VAL A 93 8.26 -7.01 -7.82
C VAL A 93 7.47 -6.68 -6.55
N PHE A 94 6.37 -5.92 -6.68
CA PHE A 94 5.51 -5.56 -5.56
C PHE A 94 4.86 -6.79 -4.89
N ALA A 95 4.30 -7.72 -5.69
CA ALA A 95 3.72 -8.96 -5.18
C ALA A 95 4.77 -9.83 -4.46
N GLY A 96 6.00 -9.88 -5.00
CA GLY A 96 7.13 -10.53 -4.33
C GLY A 96 7.43 -9.92 -2.96
N PHE A 97 7.58 -8.60 -2.88
CA PHE A 97 7.80 -7.92 -1.60
C PHE A 97 6.67 -8.14 -0.59
N MET A 98 5.41 -8.09 -1.05
CA MET A 98 4.25 -8.37 -0.20
C MET A 98 4.26 -9.81 0.32
N LEU A 99 4.60 -10.78 -0.51
CA LEU A 99 4.73 -12.19 -0.11
C LEU A 99 5.84 -12.37 0.93
N PHE A 100 7.03 -11.79 0.69
CA PHE A 100 8.14 -11.83 1.66
C PHE A 100 7.75 -11.19 2.99
N SER A 101 7.07 -10.04 2.96
CA SER A 101 6.55 -9.37 4.15
C SER A 101 5.54 -10.23 4.91
N ALA A 102 4.59 -10.85 4.20
CA ALA A 102 3.60 -11.74 4.80
C ALA A 102 4.24 -12.99 5.43
N VAL A 103 5.19 -13.62 4.74
CA VAL A 103 5.95 -14.77 5.27
C VAL A 103 6.75 -14.36 6.51
N TYR A 104 7.44 -13.22 6.48
CA TYR A 104 8.17 -12.71 7.64
C TYR A 104 7.23 -12.44 8.82
N TYR A 105 6.04 -11.90 8.57
CA TYR A 105 5.03 -11.66 9.59
C TYR A 105 4.55 -12.98 10.24
N ILE A 106 4.21 -13.98 9.41
CA ILE A 106 3.75 -15.29 9.86
C ILE A 106 4.85 -16.07 10.58
N VAL A 107 6.11 -15.94 10.19
CA VAL A 107 7.20 -16.71 10.81
C VAL A 107 7.67 -16.07 12.13
N TYR A 108 7.83 -14.75 12.14
CA TYR A 108 8.50 -14.05 13.23
C TYR A 108 7.72 -12.86 13.79
N ALA A 109 7.22 -11.96 12.93
CA ALA A 109 6.71 -10.68 13.44
C ALA A 109 5.47 -10.82 14.33
N HIS A 110 4.57 -11.78 14.07
CA HIS A 110 3.40 -12.03 14.94
C HIS A 110 3.79 -12.50 16.37
N LYS A 111 4.99 -13.04 16.57
CA LYS A 111 5.47 -13.49 17.89
C LYS A 111 6.08 -12.36 18.72
N VAL A 112 6.54 -11.29 18.06
CA VAL A 112 7.24 -10.15 18.69
C VAL A 112 6.31 -8.94 18.80
N TYR A 113 5.32 -8.84 17.91
CA TYR A 113 4.38 -7.74 17.88
C TYR A 113 3.45 -7.80 19.09
N HIS A 114 3.76 -6.97 20.09
CA HIS A 114 2.82 -6.63 21.14
C HIS A 114 1.98 -5.48 20.59
N GLY A 115 0.70 -5.73 20.33
CA GLY A 115 -0.23 -4.66 19.99
C GLY A 115 -0.15 -3.56 21.06
N PRO A 116 -0.37 -2.28 20.70
CA PRO A 116 -0.42 -1.22 21.69
C PRO A 116 -1.35 -1.66 22.84
N PRO A 117 -0.93 -1.52 24.11
CA PRO A 117 -1.78 -1.87 25.24
C PRO A 117 -3.13 -1.20 25.04
N GLU A 118 -4.22 -1.94 25.26
CA GLU A 118 -5.57 -1.38 25.23
C GLU A 118 -5.53 -0.08 26.01
N SER A 119 -5.72 1.05 25.33
CA SER A 119 -5.76 2.32 26.02
C SER A 119 -6.95 2.24 26.96
N ASP A 120 -6.66 2.20 28.25
CA ASP A 120 -7.55 2.43 29.40
C ASP A 120 -8.23 3.84 29.35
N GLY A 121 -8.50 4.38 28.15
CA GLY A 121 -8.92 5.75 27.89
C GLY A 121 -10.29 5.90 27.22
N ILE A 122 -10.93 4.84 26.71
CA ILE A 122 -12.32 4.91 26.19
C ILE A 122 -13.32 4.32 27.20
N LYS A 123 -13.09 4.59 28.48
CA LYS A 123 -14.09 4.50 29.55
C LYS A 123 -13.97 5.72 30.47
N ALA A 124 -14.16 6.90 29.90
CA ALA A 124 -14.41 8.09 30.69
C ALA A 124 -15.44 8.99 30.01
N ARG A 125 -16.70 8.66 30.32
CA ARG A 125 -17.87 9.54 30.38
C ARG A 125 -18.76 9.66 29.14
#